data_AF-A0A6J4CXE3-F1
#
_entry.id   AF-A0A6J4CXE3-F1
#
_cell.length_a   1.000
_cell.length_b   1.000
_cell.length_c   1.000
_cell.angle_alpha   90.00
_cell.angle_beta   90.00
_cell.angle_gamma   90.00
#
_symmetry.space_group_name_H-M   'P 1'
#
loop_
_entity.id
_entity.type
_entity.pdbx_description
1 polymer ?
#
loop_
_entity_poly.entity_id
_entity_poly.type
_entity_poly.pdbx_seq_one_letter_code
_entity_poly.pdbx_strand_id
1 'polypeptide(L)'
;MAFNPNNYVVEERFIPIFLLLDTSSSMSTNMNGGQTRIGCLNDCVQTMIDLLKEEAKRENVSKLAVITFGAGGVKLQTPLSKIESIQFSPLGTGGNTPLGMALELTRDYIQNKDTFPGKFYTPYVVMVSDGEPNDDWQGPLHDFIHNKENRSSKSVRYSVFIGNEGEEPQAVHDFSGSPNQVYYANDVQSLINCFKAITASVTQGRKITAKNNSNNGGGGNSQGGSGALDDPDLFK
;
A
#
# COMPACT_ATOMS: atom_id res chain seq x y z
N MET A 1 -42.34 -10.56 10.85
CA MET A 1 -41.16 -9.98 11.51
C MET A 1 -40.75 -8.75 10.70
N ALA A 2 -40.70 -7.57 11.33
CA ALA A 2 -40.36 -6.33 10.64
C ALA A 2 -38.83 -6.21 10.49
N PHE A 3 -38.37 -5.83 9.31
CA PHE A 3 -36.98 -5.50 9.02
C PHE A 3 -36.54 -4.31 9.90
N ASN A 4 -35.49 -4.49 10.71
CA ASN A 4 -34.90 -3.42 11.52
C ASN A 4 -33.56 -2.98 10.92
N PRO A 5 -33.51 -1.82 10.22
CA PRO A 5 -32.29 -1.33 9.57
C PRO A 5 -31.16 -0.98 10.55
N ASN A 6 -31.41 -0.81 11.85
CA ASN A 6 -30.38 -0.50 12.85
C ASN A 6 -29.47 -1.68 13.21
N ASN A 7 -29.81 -2.91 12.79
CA ASN A 7 -28.95 -4.08 12.99
C ASN A 7 -27.85 -4.21 11.92
N TYR A 8 -27.82 -3.32 10.93
CA TYR A 8 -26.78 -3.28 9.91
C TYR A 8 -25.86 -2.07 10.13
N VAL A 9 -24.90 -2.20 11.04
CA VAL A 9 -23.72 -1.34 11.04
C VAL A 9 -22.83 -1.83 9.89
N VAL A 10 -22.90 -1.16 8.74
CA VAL A 10 -21.94 -1.39 7.66
C VAL A 10 -20.61 -0.81 8.14
N GLU A 11 -19.64 -1.65 8.51
CA GLU A 11 -18.29 -1.18 8.76
C GLU A 11 -17.78 -0.47 7.50
N GLU A 12 -17.46 0.82 7.65
CA GLU A 12 -16.99 1.64 6.56
C GLU A 12 -15.62 1.12 6.11
N ARG A 13 -15.56 0.60 4.88
CA ARG A 13 -14.31 0.08 4.32
C ARG A 13 -13.30 1.21 4.22
N PHE A 14 -12.07 0.94 4.65
CA PHE A 14 -10.96 1.88 4.60
C PHE A 14 -9.84 1.36 3.70
N ILE A 15 -8.96 2.27 3.29
CA ILE A 15 -7.77 1.91 2.52
C ILE A 15 -6.57 1.90 3.48
N PRO A 16 -5.91 0.74 3.65
CA PRO A 16 -4.72 0.65 4.48
C PRO A 16 -3.47 1.00 3.69
N ILE A 17 -2.67 1.91 4.25
CA ILE A 17 -1.37 2.31 3.74
C ILE A 17 -0.31 1.86 4.75
N PHE A 18 0.73 1.18 4.27
CA PHE A 18 1.85 0.71 5.07
C PHE A 18 3.12 1.39 4.56
N LEU A 19 3.82 2.09 5.44
CA LEU A 19 5.15 2.63 5.15
C LEU A 19 6.20 1.69 5.72
N LEU A 20 7.07 1.16 4.87
CA LEU A 20 8.25 0.39 5.24
C LEU A 20 9.44 1.33 5.13
N LEU A 21 9.98 1.76 6.27
CA LEU A 21 10.98 2.80 6.36
C LEU A 21 12.33 2.21 6.79
N ASP A 22 13.30 2.36 5.91
CA ASP A 22 14.67 1.94 6.17
C ASP A 22 15.35 2.90 7.15
N THR A 23 15.77 2.36 8.30
CA THR A 23 16.52 3.09 9.32
C THR A 23 17.89 2.47 9.58
N SER A 24 18.41 1.70 8.61
CA SER A 24 19.72 1.07 8.67
C SER A 24 20.87 2.07 8.76
N SER A 25 22.08 1.58 9.01
CA SER A 25 23.26 2.43 9.13
C SER A 25 23.65 3.13 7.82
N SER A 26 23.38 2.55 6.65
CA SER A 26 23.67 3.16 5.33
C SER A 26 22.91 4.47 5.13
N MET A 27 21.75 4.60 5.78
CA MET A 27 20.93 5.82 5.77
C MET A 27 21.58 7.02 6.48
N SER A 28 22.71 6.84 7.18
CA SER A 28 23.49 7.95 7.73
C SER A 28 24.35 8.69 6.69
N THR A 29 24.47 8.13 5.49
CA THR A 29 25.30 8.65 4.40
C THR A 29 24.83 10.04 3.95
N ASN A 30 25.78 10.93 3.70
CA ASN A 30 25.51 12.26 3.13
C ASN A 30 25.16 12.15 1.65
N MET A 31 24.13 12.88 1.24
CA MET A 31 23.73 13.10 -0.14
C MET A 31 24.33 14.41 -0.66
N ASN A 32 24.27 14.57 -1.98
CA ASN A 32 24.56 15.87 -2.61
C ASN A 32 23.66 16.95 -2.02
N GLY A 33 24.25 18.07 -1.60
CA GLY A 33 23.53 19.16 -0.91
C GLY A 33 23.66 19.16 0.62
N GLY A 34 24.42 18.24 1.21
CA GLY A 34 24.78 18.28 2.64
C GLY A 34 23.75 17.68 3.60
N GLN A 35 22.67 17.11 3.07
CA GLN A 35 21.64 16.39 3.82
C GLN A 35 21.96 14.89 3.86
N THR A 36 21.60 14.19 4.95
CA THR A 36 21.74 12.74 5.04
C THR A 36 20.56 12.01 4.40
N ARG A 37 20.77 10.75 3.98
CA ARG A 37 19.68 9.90 3.45
C ARG A 37 18.51 9.77 4.42
N ILE A 38 18.78 9.62 5.72
CA ILE A 38 17.74 9.59 6.75
C ILE A 38 17.01 10.93 6.89
N GLY A 39 17.72 12.06 6.71
CA GLY A 39 17.08 13.36 6.65
C GLY A 39 16.10 13.43 5.48
N CYS A 40 16.52 12.97 4.30
CA CYS A 40 15.69 12.90 3.10
C CYS A 40 14.46 11.98 3.29
N LEU A 41 14.64 10.82 3.93
CA LEU A 41 13.54 9.95 4.32
C LEU A 41 12.55 10.67 5.23
N ASN A 42 13.03 11.35 6.28
CA ASN A 42 12.17 12.05 7.23
C ASN A 42 11.34 13.14 6.55
N ASP A 43 11.97 13.95 5.69
CA ASP A 43 11.28 15.00 4.93
C ASP A 43 10.23 14.41 3.97
N CYS A 44 10.59 13.33 3.27
CA CYS A 44 9.69 12.61 2.37
C CYS A 44 8.46 12.06 3.12
N VAL A 45 8.68 11.38 4.24
CA VAL A 45 7.60 10.76 5.03
C VAL A 45 6.71 11.83 5.64
N GLN A 46 7.29 12.90 6.20
CA GLN A 46 6.52 14.03 6.74
C GLN A 46 5.64 14.66 5.66
N THR A 47 6.23 14.96 4.49
CA THR A 47 5.50 15.52 3.34
C THR A 47 4.37 14.60 2.89
N MET A 48 4.62 13.29 2.79
CA MET A 48 3.61 12.31 2.41
C MET A 48 2.43 12.28 3.40
N ILE A 49 2.72 12.29 4.71
CA ILE A 49 1.70 12.28 5.75
C ILE A 49 0.85 13.56 5.70
N ASP A 50 1.48 14.72 5.52
CA ASP A 50 0.75 16.00 5.47
C ASP A 50 -0.16 16.10 4.25
N LEU A 51 0.31 15.64 3.09
CA LEU A 51 -0.51 15.55 1.87
C LEU A 51 -1.66 14.56 2.02
N LEU A 52 -1.42 13.38 2.61
CA LEU A 52 -2.48 12.40 2.88
C LEU A 52 -3.52 12.93 3.86
N LYS A 53 -3.11 13.72 4.87
CA LYS A 53 -4.03 14.42 5.78
C LYS A 53 -4.88 15.46 5.07
N GLU A 54 -4.28 16.23 4.15
CA GLU A 54 -5.03 17.21 3.36
C GLU A 54 -6.09 16.54 2.48
N GLU A 55 -5.74 15.42 1.84
CA GLU A 55 -6.66 14.64 1.04
C GLU A 55 -7.74 13.95 1.88
N ALA A 56 -7.40 13.48 3.07
CA ALA A 56 -8.36 12.84 3.98
C ALA A 56 -9.49 13.78 4.40
N LYS A 57 -9.20 15.09 4.57
CA LYS A 57 -10.21 16.12 4.81
C LYS A 57 -11.24 16.23 3.69
N ARG A 58 -10.88 15.82 2.47
CA ARG A 58 -11.76 15.92 1.30
C ARG A 58 -12.77 14.79 1.29
N GLU A 59 -12.38 13.51 1.27
CA GLU A 59 -13.35 12.39 1.22
C GLU A 59 -12.83 11.00 1.72
N ASN A 60 -11.72 10.86 2.45
CA ASN A 60 -11.09 9.54 2.67
C ASN A 60 -11.11 9.00 4.11
N VAL A 61 -11.55 7.76 4.27
CA VAL A 61 -11.23 6.89 5.43
C VAL A 61 -9.96 6.10 5.09
N SER A 62 -8.81 6.76 5.15
CA SER A 62 -7.50 6.10 4.98
C SER A 62 -6.86 5.88 6.34
N LYS A 63 -6.28 4.70 6.53
CA LYS A 63 -5.48 4.41 7.72
C LYS A 63 -4.05 4.12 7.32
N LEU A 64 -3.12 4.55 8.16
CA LEU A 64 -1.69 4.41 7.92
C LEU A 64 -1.03 3.66 9.08
N ALA A 65 -0.13 2.76 8.74
CA ALA A 65 0.79 2.12 9.67
C ALA A 65 2.24 2.39 9.22
N VAL A 66 3.14 2.55 10.18
CA VAL A 66 4.57 2.75 9.94
C VAL A 66 5.33 1.58 10.52
N ILE A 67 6.15 0.96 9.68
CA ILE A 67 7.04 -0.14 10.01
C ILE A 67 8.45 0.35 9.71
N THR A 68 9.34 0.27 10.69
CA THR A 68 10.75 0.61 10.52
C THR A 68 11.60 -0.65 10.53
N PHE A 69 12.66 -0.70 9.74
CA PHE A 69 13.62 -1.79 9.74
C PHE A 69 15.05 -1.22 9.71
N GLY A 70 15.84 -1.59 10.71
CA GLY A 70 17.12 -0.94 10.98
C GLY A 70 17.60 -1.19 12.41
N ALA A 71 17.78 -0.11 13.17
CA ALA A 71 18.35 -0.15 14.51
C ALA A 71 17.45 -0.94 15.48
N GLY A 72 17.96 -2.08 15.95
CA GLY A 72 17.21 -2.99 16.81
C GLY A 72 16.15 -3.82 16.07
N GLY A 73 16.34 -4.07 14.78
CA GLY A 73 15.53 -4.97 13.97
C GLY A 73 14.33 -4.29 13.31
N VAL A 74 13.24 -5.04 13.16
CA VAL A 74 11.98 -4.57 12.56
C VAL A 74 10.99 -4.20 13.65
N LYS A 75 10.33 -3.05 13.53
CA LYS A 75 9.38 -2.55 14.52
C LYS A 75 8.13 -1.98 13.85
N LEU A 76 6.97 -2.28 14.42
CA LEU A 76 5.74 -1.55 14.15
C LEU A 76 5.79 -0.21 14.91
N GLN A 77 6.42 0.80 14.29
CA GLN A 77 6.62 2.13 14.87
C GLN A 77 5.29 2.82 15.16
N THR A 78 4.35 2.75 14.22
CA THR A 78 3.01 3.33 14.36
C THR A 78 1.98 2.28 13.97
N PRO A 79 1.14 1.83 14.92
CA PRO A 79 0.00 0.97 14.61
C PRO A 79 -0.97 1.63 13.65
N LEU A 80 -1.80 0.82 13.02
CA LEU A 80 -2.72 1.25 11.97
C LEU A 80 -3.73 2.26 12.55
N SER A 81 -3.54 3.52 12.20
CA SER A 81 -4.29 4.64 12.77
C SER A 81 -4.88 5.51 11.67
N LYS A 82 -5.92 6.27 12.00
CA LYS A 82 -6.49 7.26 11.08
C LYS A 82 -5.41 8.27 10.70
N ILE A 83 -5.28 8.58 9.41
CA ILE A 83 -4.20 9.44 8.92
C ILE A 83 -4.18 10.82 9.60
N GLU A 84 -5.35 11.37 9.94
CA GLU A 84 -5.50 12.65 10.63
C GLU A 84 -4.88 12.64 12.04
N SER A 85 -4.84 11.47 12.68
CA SER A 85 -4.27 11.28 14.01
C SER A 85 -2.77 10.97 14.02
N ILE A 86 -2.18 10.65 12.85
CA ILE A 86 -0.77 10.29 12.76
C ILE A 86 0.10 11.48 13.13
N GLN A 87 0.98 11.29 14.11
CA GLN A 87 2.07 12.20 14.43
C GLN A 87 3.37 11.51 14.05
N PHE A 88 4.10 12.08 13.09
CA PHE A 88 5.40 11.56 12.70
C PHE A 88 6.49 12.20 13.54
N SER A 89 7.48 11.42 13.94
CA SER A 89 8.68 11.89 14.61
C SER A 89 9.88 11.49 13.77
N PRO A 90 10.86 12.40 13.56
CA PRO A 90 12.04 12.08 12.78
C PRO A 90 12.73 10.82 13.30
N LEU A 91 13.09 9.95 12.37
CA LEU A 91 13.76 8.69 12.62
C LEU A 91 15.28 8.90 12.65
N GLY A 92 15.94 8.11 13.50
CA GLY A 92 17.39 7.96 13.50
C GLY A 92 17.83 6.76 12.67
N THR A 93 19.15 6.51 12.63
CA THR A 93 19.76 5.41 11.88
C THR A 93 20.49 4.42 12.80
N GLY A 94 20.68 3.21 12.31
CA GLY A 94 21.58 2.23 12.90
C GLY A 94 21.22 0.80 12.52
N GLY A 95 22.06 -0.16 12.89
CA GLY A 95 21.83 -1.57 12.60
C GLY A 95 21.95 -1.92 11.11
N ASN A 96 21.49 -3.13 10.80
CA ASN A 96 21.48 -3.73 9.46
C ASN A 96 20.20 -3.36 8.71
N THR A 97 20.03 -3.87 7.49
CA THR A 97 18.85 -3.69 6.64
C THR A 97 18.05 -5.00 6.52
N PRO A 98 17.25 -5.41 7.53
CA PRO A 98 16.53 -6.69 7.52
C PRO A 98 15.21 -6.58 6.75
N LEU A 99 15.28 -6.47 5.42
CA LEU A 99 14.10 -6.27 4.56
C LEU A 99 13.19 -7.50 4.55
N GLY A 100 13.75 -8.71 4.50
CA GLY A 100 13.00 -9.95 4.56
C GLY A 100 12.10 -10.01 5.79
N MET A 101 12.67 -9.76 6.97
CA MET A 101 11.89 -9.67 8.22
C MET A 101 10.83 -8.56 8.18
N ALA A 102 11.11 -7.43 7.53
CA ALA A 102 10.15 -6.33 7.40
C ALA A 102 8.93 -6.74 6.57
N LEU A 103 9.15 -7.50 5.50
CA LEU A 103 8.10 -8.05 4.65
C LEU A 103 7.24 -9.07 5.40
N GLU A 104 7.86 -9.96 6.18
CA GLU A 104 7.14 -10.94 7.01
C GLU A 104 6.25 -10.25 8.05
N LEU A 105 6.81 -9.29 8.81
CA LEU A 105 6.03 -8.55 9.80
C LEU A 105 4.87 -7.80 9.14
N THR A 106 5.12 -7.17 7.98
CA THR A 106 4.08 -6.46 7.24
C THR A 106 2.98 -7.41 6.77
N ARG A 107 3.34 -8.57 6.20
CA ARG A 107 2.39 -9.62 5.77
C ARG A 107 1.52 -10.06 6.93
N ASP A 108 2.15 -10.43 8.04
CA ASP A 108 1.46 -10.95 9.23
C ASP A 108 0.53 -9.89 9.83
N TYR A 109 0.98 -8.64 9.83
CA TYR A 109 0.17 -7.52 10.27
C TYR A 109 -1.06 -7.30 9.37
N ILE A 110 -0.90 -7.30 8.04
CA ILE A 110 -2.02 -7.22 7.08
C ILE A 110 -3.00 -8.40 7.27
N GLN A 111 -2.50 -9.58 7.66
CA GLN A 111 -3.29 -10.79 7.87
C GLN A 111 -4.06 -10.78 9.20
N ASN A 112 -3.59 -10.02 10.19
CA ASN A 112 -4.14 -9.98 11.54
C ASN A 112 -5.63 -9.59 11.53
N LYS A 113 -6.51 -10.52 11.92
CA LYS A 113 -7.96 -10.33 11.91
C LYS A 113 -8.47 -9.44 13.05
N ASP A 114 -7.71 -9.27 14.13
CA ASP A 114 -8.09 -8.34 15.20
C ASP A 114 -7.87 -6.90 14.76
N THR A 115 -6.81 -6.65 14.00
CA THR A 115 -6.52 -5.33 13.41
C THR A 115 -7.37 -5.08 12.15
N PHE A 116 -7.64 -6.13 11.39
CA PHE A 116 -8.37 -6.07 10.12
C PHE A 116 -9.56 -7.06 10.10
N PRO A 117 -10.60 -6.83 10.93
CA PRO A 117 -11.71 -7.77 11.15
C PRO A 117 -12.60 -7.96 9.92
N GLY A 118 -12.67 -6.95 9.06
CA GLY A 118 -13.50 -6.93 7.86
C GLY A 118 -12.73 -6.88 6.54
N LYS A 119 -13.49 -6.71 5.45
CA LYS A 119 -12.96 -6.43 4.11
C LYS A 119 -12.49 -4.98 4.04
N PHE A 120 -11.20 -4.77 3.88
CA PHE A 120 -10.63 -3.47 3.49
C PHE A 120 -10.41 -3.40 1.98
N TYR A 121 -10.19 -2.20 1.45
CA TYR A 121 -9.75 -2.02 0.07
C TYR A 121 -8.29 -2.47 -0.11
N THR A 122 -7.88 -2.67 -1.36
CA THR A 122 -6.52 -3.07 -1.73
C THR A 122 -5.45 -2.31 -0.92
N PRO A 123 -4.57 -3.02 -0.18
CA PRO A 123 -3.50 -2.39 0.57
C PRO A 123 -2.50 -1.67 -0.34
N TYR A 124 -1.96 -0.57 0.17
CA TYR A 124 -0.83 0.12 -0.43
C TYR A 124 0.38 -0.03 0.48
N VAL A 125 1.50 -0.47 -0.08
CA VAL A 125 2.74 -0.67 0.67
C VAL A 125 3.83 0.14 -0.01
N VAL A 126 4.37 1.11 0.70
CA VAL A 126 5.40 2.02 0.20
C VAL A 126 6.68 1.75 0.96
N MET A 127 7.72 1.33 0.25
CA MET A 127 9.06 1.16 0.81
C MET A 127 9.88 2.42 0.54
N VAL A 128 10.55 2.95 1.56
CA VAL A 128 11.48 4.06 1.45
C VAL A 128 12.84 3.58 1.94
N SER A 129 13.81 3.44 1.04
CA SER A 129 15.10 2.77 1.31
C SER A 129 16.19 3.17 0.32
N ASP A 130 17.45 3.00 0.70
CA ASP A 130 18.60 3.02 -0.21
C ASP A 130 18.98 1.62 -0.75
N GLY A 131 18.18 0.59 -0.43
CA GLY A 131 17.99 -0.60 -1.26
C GLY A 131 18.92 -1.79 -1.01
N GLU A 132 19.81 -1.76 -0.01
CA GLU A 132 20.77 -2.85 0.23
C GLU A 132 20.40 -3.73 1.44
N PRO A 133 19.47 -4.70 1.29
CA PRO A 133 19.19 -5.69 2.34
C PRO A 133 20.42 -6.49 2.77
N ASN A 134 20.43 -6.89 4.04
CA ASN A 134 21.47 -7.78 4.60
C ASN A 134 20.93 -9.15 5.04
N ASP A 135 19.69 -9.50 4.65
CA ASP A 135 19.04 -10.77 4.94
C ASP A 135 18.52 -11.48 3.68
N ASP A 136 18.00 -12.70 3.82
CA ASP A 136 17.46 -13.51 2.73
C ASP A 136 16.06 -13.02 2.31
N TRP A 137 15.97 -11.81 1.77
CA TRP A 137 14.70 -11.11 1.49
C TRP A 137 13.89 -11.68 0.34
N GLN A 138 14.49 -12.40 -0.61
CA GLN A 138 13.80 -12.87 -1.82
C GLN A 138 12.67 -13.85 -1.50
N GLY A 139 12.87 -14.74 -0.53
CA GLY A 139 11.85 -15.71 -0.08
C GLY A 139 10.63 -15.02 0.54
N PRO A 140 10.81 -14.20 1.58
CA PRO A 140 9.77 -13.34 2.15
C PRO A 140 9.07 -12.47 1.11
N LEU A 141 9.81 -11.89 0.15
CA LEU A 141 9.22 -11.09 -0.90
C LEU A 141 8.33 -11.93 -1.83
N HIS A 142 8.81 -13.10 -2.24
CA HIS A 142 8.04 -14.01 -3.07
C HIS A 142 6.73 -14.39 -2.38
N ASP A 143 6.77 -14.76 -1.09
CA ASP A 143 5.58 -15.07 -0.30
C ASP A 143 4.66 -13.86 -0.15
N PHE A 144 5.22 -12.67 0.06
CA PHE A 144 4.46 -11.42 0.18
C PHE A 144 3.62 -11.13 -1.07
N ILE A 145 4.18 -11.38 -2.27
CA ILE A 145 3.60 -11.02 -3.57
C ILE A 145 2.74 -12.14 -4.17
N HIS A 146 3.23 -13.38 -4.13
CA HIS A 146 2.67 -14.45 -4.96
C HIS A 146 1.74 -15.39 -4.20
N ASN A 147 1.89 -15.53 -2.88
CA ASN A 147 1.05 -16.44 -2.10
C ASN A 147 -0.38 -15.88 -1.96
N LYS A 148 -1.33 -16.51 -2.67
CA LYS A 148 -2.73 -16.04 -2.76
C LYS A 148 -3.54 -16.21 -1.47
N GLU A 149 -3.02 -16.97 -0.51
CA GLU A 149 -3.61 -17.09 0.83
C GLU A 149 -3.36 -15.82 1.67
N ASN A 150 -2.26 -15.12 1.38
CA ASN A 150 -1.89 -13.88 2.06
C ASN A 150 -2.69 -12.70 1.50
N ARG A 151 -3.28 -11.90 2.39
CA ARG A 151 -3.91 -10.62 2.01
C ARG A 151 -2.91 -9.63 1.39
N SER A 152 -1.62 -9.76 1.69
CA SER A 152 -0.53 -8.96 1.11
C SER A 152 -0.33 -9.19 -0.40
N SER A 153 -0.71 -10.35 -0.94
CA SER A 153 -0.55 -10.68 -2.37
C SER A 153 -1.39 -9.80 -3.31
N LYS A 154 -2.35 -9.05 -2.74
CA LYS A 154 -3.19 -8.09 -3.46
C LYS A 154 -2.63 -6.67 -3.39
N SER A 155 -1.61 -6.43 -2.58
CA SER A 155 -1.09 -5.08 -2.33
C SER A 155 -0.54 -4.43 -3.59
N VAL A 156 -0.85 -3.14 -3.77
CA VAL A 156 -0.11 -2.26 -4.67
C VAL A 156 1.17 -1.84 -3.94
N ARG A 157 2.31 -1.95 -4.60
CA ARG A 157 3.63 -1.71 -4.01
C ARG A 157 4.33 -0.57 -4.74
N TYR A 158 4.93 0.32 -3.98
CA TYR A 158 5.72 1.45 -4.50
C TYR A 158 7.06 1.50 -3.78
N SER A 159 8.11 1.82 -4.50
CA SER A 159 9.44 2.07 -3.94
C SER A 159 9.80 3.54 -4.09
N VAL A 160 10.26 4.15 -3.00
CA VAL A 160 10.92 5.45 -2.99
C VAL A 160 12.39 5.20 -2.68
N PHE A 161 13.22 5.30 -3.72
CA PHE A 161 14.64 5.06 -3.64
C PHE A 161 15.39 6.32 -3.18
N ILE A 162 16.36 6.13 -2.28
CA ILE A 162 17.25 7.18 -1.79
C ILE A 162 18.67 6.88 -2.28
N GLY A 163 18.95 7.32 -3.50
CA GLY A 163 20.25 7.16 -4.16
C GLY A 163 20.27 7.89 -5.49
N ASN A 164 21.25 7.58 -6.34
CA ASN A 164 21.30 8.13 -7.68
C ASN A 164 20.48 7.28 -8.64
N GLU A 165 19.77 7.92 -9.56
CA GLU A 165 19.03 7.21 -10.61
C GLU A 165 19.96 6.31 -11.43
N GLY A 166 19.54 5.06 -11.65
CA GLY A 166 20.31 3.99 -12.30
C GLY A 166 21.17 3.16 -11.36
N GLU A 167 21.23 3.50 -10.07
CA GLU A 167 21.95 2.74 -9.03
C GLU A 167 21.00 1.97 -8.11
N GLU A 168 19.74 1.78 -8.50
CA GLU A 168 18.75 1.09 -7.68
C GLU A 168 19.15 -0.38 -7.51
N PRO A 169 19.23 -0.87 -6.26
CA PRO A 169 19.43 -2.30 -6.04
C PRO A 169 18.23 -3.11 -6.50
N GLN A 170 18.48 -4.38 -6.85
CA GLN A 170 17.44 -5.30 -7.33
C GLN A 170 16.22 -5.38 -6.39
N ALA A 171 16.43 -5.34 -5.07
CA ALA A 171 15.36 -5.39 -4.07
C ALA A 171 14.32 -4.27 -4.25
N VAL A 172 14.75 -3.08 -4.68
CA VAL A 172 13.87 -1.92 -4.94
C VAL A 172 12.91 -2.19 -6.10
N HIS A 173 13.42 -2.80 -7.16
CA HIS A 173 12.65 -3.15 -8.35
C HIS A 173 11.75 -4.36 -8.12
N ASP A 174 12.28 -5.42 -7.50
CA ASP A 174 11.53 -6.64 -7.24
C ASP A 174 10.37 -6.36 -6.27
N PHE A 175 10.57 -5.47 -5.30
CA PHE A 175 9.50 -5.04 -4.41
C PHE A 175 8.37 -4.32 -5.14
N SER A 176 8.67 -3.29 -5.94
CA SER A 176 7.61 -2.54 -6.64
C SER A 176 6.95 -3.36 -7.74
N GLY A 177 7.71 -4.20 -8.44
CA GLY A 177 7.25 -5.08 -9.51
C GLY A 177 7.02 -4.37 -10.85
N SER A 178 7.29 -3.06 -10.94
CA SER A 178 7.23 -2.28 -12.19
C SER A 178 8.12 -1.03 -12.10
N PRO A 179 8.85 -0.67 -13.16
CA PRO A 179 9.64 0.57 -13.19
C PRO A 179 8.82 1.83 -12.92
N ASN A 180 7.54 1.87 -13.35
CA ASN A 180 6.64 3.01 -13.13
C ASN A 180 6.20 3.19 -11.66
N GLN A 181 6.62 2.29 -10.77
CA GLN A 181 6.32 2.30 -9.35
C GLN A 181 7.57 2.54 -8.50
N VAL A 182 8.69 2.91 -9.12
CA VAL A 182 9.91 3.37 -8.47
C VAL A 182 9.98 4.89 -8.61
N TYR A 183 10.19 5.57 -7.49
CA TYR A 183 10.30 7.02 -7.38
C TYR A 183 11.59 7.38 -6.66
N TYR A 184 12.08 8.61 -6.84
CA TYR A 184 13.32 9.08 -6.24
C TYR A 184 13.07 10.13 -5.18
N ALA A 185 13.74 10.02 -4.03
CA ALA A 185 13.53 10.94 -2.91
C ALA A 185 14.21 12.30 -3.11
N ASN A 186 15.24 12.38 -3.96
CA ASN A 186 15.89 13.64 -4.35
C ASN A 186 15.05 14.47 -5.32
N ASP A 187 13.94 13.93 -5.84
CA ASP A 187 12.98 14.62 -6.69
C ASP A 187 11.65 14.81 -5.96
N VAL A 188 11.43 16.03 -5.47
CA VAL A 188 10.16 16.43 -4.83
C VAL A 188 8.97 16.17 -5.74
N GLN A 189 9.13 16.30 -7.07
CA GLN A 189 8.06 16.01 -8.01
C GLN A 189 7.75 14.51 -8.09
N SER A 190 8.77 13.65 -8.01
CA SER A 190 8.62 12.20 -7.89
C SER A 190 7.87 11.80 -6.63
N LEU A 191 8.17 12.43 -5.49
CA LEU A 191 7.43 12.19 -4.24
C LEU A 191 5.95 12.60 -4.35
N ILE A 192 5.69 13.78 -4.94
CA ILE A 192 4.33 14.24 -5.24
C ILE A 192 3.64 13.28 -6.22
N ASN A 193 4.36 12.72 -7.19
CA ASN A 193 3.81 11.79 -8.18
C ASN A 193 3.50 10.41 -7.56
N CYS A 194 4.37 9.90 -6.68
CA CYS A 194 4.10 8.71 -5.87
C CYS A 194 2.82 8.91 -5.05
N PHE A 195 2.72 10.06 -4.38
CA PHE A 195 1.51 10.44 -3.65
C PHE A 195 0.27 10.53 -4.55
N LYS A 196 0.36 11.21 -5.70
CA LYS A 196 -0.75 11.30 -6.67
C LYS A 196 -1.16 9.92 -7.16
N ALA A 197 -0.20 9.02 -7.37
CA ALA A 197 -0.48 7.65 -7.78
C ALA A 197 -1.23 6.87 -6.68
N ILE A 198 -0.81 7.00 -5.42
CA ILE A 198 -1.52 6.41 -4.26
C ILE A 198 -2.94 6.99 -4.17
N THR A 199 -3.08 8.31 -4.17
CA THR A 199 -4.37 9.01 -4.04
C THR A 199 -5.31 8.76 -5.22
N ALA A 200 -4.80 8.75 -6.45
CA ALA A 200 -5.61 8.44 -7.64
C ALA A 200 -6.08 6.98 -7.62
N SER A 201 -5.20 6.05 -7.24
CA SER A 201 -5.54 4.62 -7.18
C SER A 201 -6.53 4.33 -6.05
N VAL A 202 -6.41 5.03 -4.91
CA VAL A 202 -7.39 5.07 -3.81
C VAL A 202 -8.77 5.50 -4.33
N THR A 203 -8.84 6.62 -5.05
CA THR A 203 -10.09 7.19 -5.57
C THR A 203 -10.70 6.33 -6.69
N GLN A 204 -9.88 5.73 -7.56
CA GLN A 204 -10.34 4.83 -8.63
C GLN A 204 -10.83 3.48 -8.08
N GLY A 205 -10.13 2.89 -7.09
CA GLY A 205 -10.56 1.66 -6.41
C GLY A 205 -11.93 1.80 -5.74
N ARG A 206 -12.25 3.02 -5.27
CA ARG A 206 -13.58 3.36 -4.74
C ARG A 206 -14.67 3.41 -5.83
N LYS A 207 -14.38 4.00 -6.99
CA LYS A 207 -15.34 4.09 -8.13
C LYS A 207 -15.72 2.71 -8.70
N ILE A 208 -14.78 1.76 -8.75
CA ILE A 208 -15.04 0.39 -9.20
C ILE A 208 -16.05 -0.31 -8.27
N THR A 209 -16.03 0.00 -6.97
CA THR A 209 -16.95 -0.59 -5.98
C THR A 209 -18.34 0.08 -6.01
N ALA A 210 -18.41 1.38 -6.31
CA ALA A 210 -19.68 2.11 -6.37
C ALA A 210 -20.55 1.77 -7.61
N LYS A 211 -19.96 1.24 -8.70
CA LYS A 211 -20.70 0.92 -9.93
C LYS A 211 -21.44 -0.43 -9.95
N ASN A 212 -21.33 -1.26 -8.90
CA ASN A 212 -21.99 -2.57 -8.85
C ASN A 212 -23.33 -2.60 -8.09
N ASN A 213 -23.92 -1.45 -7.79
CA ASN A 213 -25.31 -1.37 -7.32
C ASN A 213 -26.12 -0.50 -8.29
N SER A 214 -26.47 -1.07 -9.43
CA SER A 214 -27.52 -0.54 -10.30
C SER A 214 -28.39 -1.71 -10.75
N ASN A 215 -29.54 -1.81 -10.08
CA ASN A 215 -30.80 -2.43 -10.48
C ASN A 215 -30.76 -3.81 -11.16
N ASN A 216 -31.30 -4.82 -10.46
CA ASN A 216 -32.39 -5.57 -11.08
C ASN A 216 -33.48 -5.89 -10.05
N GLY A 217 -34.45 -5.00 -9.95
CA GLY A 217 -35.74 -5.24 -9.32
C GLY A 217 -36.84 -5.03 -10.37
N GLY A 218 -37.62 -6.08 -10.64
CA GLY A 218 -38.75 -6.03 -11.57
C GLY A 218 -39.12 -7.42 -12.06
N GLY A 219 -40.10 -8.05 -11.40
CA GLY A 219 -40.55 -9.42 -11.64
C GLY A 219 -41.56 -9.58 -12.79
N GLY A 220 -42.09 -10.81 -12.92
CA GLY A 220 -43.31 -11.09 -13.66
C GLY A 220 -43.17 -12.18 -14.72
N ASN A 221 -43.71 -13.34 -14.39
CA ASN A 221 -43.80 -14.57 -15.18
C ASN A 221 -44.82 -14.45 -16.33
N SER A 222 -44.55 -15.02 -17.52
CA SER A 222 -45.58 -15.59 -18.40
C SER A 222 -45.00 -16.50 -19.49
N GLN A 223 -45.76 -17.55 -19.81
CA GLN A 223 -45.44 -18.72 -20.63
C GLN A 223 -45.38 -18.44 -22.14
N GLY A 224 -44.66 -19.32 -22.86
CA GLY A 224 -45.13 -19.85 -24.15
C GLY A 224 -44.12 -19.85 -25.31
N GLY A 225 -43.88 -21.03 -25.90
CA GLY A 225 -43.70 -21.17 -27.36
C GLY A 225 -42.31 -21.53 -27.89
N SER A 226 -42.13 -22.83 -28.14
CA SER A 226 -41.36 -23.49 -29.21
C SER A 226 -40.65 -22.65 -30.29
N GLY A 227 -39.40 -23.06 -30.60
CA GLY A 227 -38.76 -22.79 -31.90
C GLY A 227 -37.24 -22.95 -31.86
N ALA A 228 -36.74 -24.10 -32.31
CA ALA A 228 -35.34 -24.28 -32.70
C ALA A 228 -34.96 -23.33 -33.84
N LEU A 229 -33.68 -22.97 -33.96
CA LEU A 229 -32.85 -23.00 -35.18
C LEU A 229 -31.46 -22.38 -34.90
N ASP A 230 -30.45 -23.24 -35.05
CA ASP A 230 -29.13 -23.03 -35.65
C ASP A 230 -28.19 -21.90 -35.19
N ASP A 231 -27.14 -22.36 -34.48
CA ASP A 231 -25.80 -21.78 -34.40
C ASP A 231 -25.05 -22.04 -35.72
N PRO A 232 -24.52 -21.01 -36.39
CA PRO A 232 -23.08 -21.03 -36.63
C PRO A 232 -22.45 -19.63 -36.70
N ASP A 233 -21.47 -19.33 -35.84
CA ASP A 233 -20.18 -18.71 -36.20
C ASP A 233 -19.43 -18.15 -34.97
N LEU A 234 -18.99 -19.07 -34.10
CA LEU A 234 -17.80 -18.84 -33.29
C LEU A 234 -16.55 -18.91 -34.18
N PHE A 235 -15.64 -17.95 -33.97
CA PHE A 235 -14.27 -17.80 -34.50
C PHE A 235 -14.09 -16.99 -35.79
N LYS A 236 -13.89 -15.67 -35.62
CA LYS A 236 -12.73 -14.93 -36.17
C LYS A 236 -12.25 -13.89 -35.16
#